data_AF-A0A2G8S8T0-F1
#
_entry.id   AF-A0A2G8S8T0-F1
#
_cell.length_a   1.000
_cell.length_b   1.000
_cell.length_c   1.000
_cell.angle_alpha   90.00
_cell.angle_beta   90.00
_cell.angle_gamma   90.00
#
_symmetry.space_group_name_H-M   'P 1'
#
loop_
_entity.id
_entity.type
_entity.pdbx_description
1 polymer ?
#
loop_
_entity_poly.entity_id
_entity_poly.type
_entity_poly.pdbx_seq_one_letter_code
_entity_poly.pdbx_strand_id
1 'polypeptide(L)'
;MDILEQNVVRATSAAVDELTLSVSTHSSKLSNYQAQAREIEAETATYAKTKTLVKPSVLLIQSGPLPVENAFSLGAMQRVHGLAVEEARAWRQIVKEIVNTYQGVVKVANARGPHIEMYEAAVSTLLRIEMPEDEDRIRATDVASAGIIKDLINRKVGQARPQADVPFRVEAYFLSLDLRSLLAKIAQARVDGFSNTSNDPDTVRHRGLWTSFVIFLYYSCIADAKKAAALAKGCPTPRHGTRAAVYEAQFAFDAFRCKTVCQRAELSRAGALDGAARERLRCKAADYRRGVAQSLQQLEQSHLRAHPSQTADGLREERRWLEENCRAKGVALERECAKLEEELVTPFDIHMDNRPRVAAQTRPEEDFVRQRPSLAGSTSSAAASGPSDKSSCVVA
;
A
#
# COMPACT_ATOMS: atom_id res chain seq x y z
N MET A 1 -24.39 -12.32 14.82
CA MET A 1 -23.91 -12.01 13.46
C MET A 1 -24.95 -12.59 12.51
N ASP A 2 -25.50 -11.75 11.64
CA ASP A 2 -26.59 -12.11 10.70
C ASP A 2 -26.07 -13.09 9.62
N ILE A 3 -26.92 -13.98 9.11
CA ILE A 3 -26.63 -14.89 7.98
C ILE A 3 -26.15 -14.09 6.76
N LEU A 4 -26.69 -12.90 6.55
CA LEU A 4 -26.27 -12.00 5.47
C LEU A 4 -24.84 -11.50 5.67
N GLU A 5 -24.45 -11.15 6.90
CA GLU A 5 -23.07 -10.75 7.22
C GLU A 5 -22.09 -11.92 7.00
N GLN A 6 -22.45 -13.13 7.42
CA GLN A 6 -21.62 -14.31 7.22
C GLN A 6 -21.41 -14.64 5.74
N ASN A 7 -22.43 -14.49 4.90
CA ASN A 7 -22.33 -14.73 3.47
C ASN A 7 -21.45 -13.68 2.78
N VAL A 8 -21.59 -12.39 3.15
CA VAL A 8 -20.71 -11.33 2.64
C VAL A 8 -19.26 -11.61 3.05
N VAL A 9 -19.01 -11.92 4.32
CA VAL A 9 -17.68 -12.26 4.85
C VAL A 9 -17.05 -13.44 4.11
N ARG A 10 -17.80 -14.51 3.85
CA ARG A 10 -17.31 -15.68 3.10
C ARG A 10 -16.96 -15.32 1.66
N ALA A 11 -17.83 -14.58 0.98
CA ALA A 11 -17.60 -14.16 -0.40
C ALA A 11 -16.39 -13.22 -0.52
N THR A 12 -16.28 -12.21 0.36
CA THR A 12 -15.14 -11.28 0.36
C THR A 12 -13.84 -11.97 0.75
N SER A 13 -13.88 -12.92 1.69
CA SER A 13 -12.69 -13.72 2.03
C SER A 13 -12.20 -14.52 0.84
N ALA A 14 -13.09 -15.28 0.19
CA ALA A 14 -12.71 -16.10 -0.96
C ALA A 14 -12.11 -15.25 -2.10
N ALA A 15 -12.69 -14.08 -2.36
CA ALA A 15 -12.15 -13.14 -3.34
C ALA A 15 -10.76 -12.62 -2.96
N VAL A 16 -10.52 -12.26 -1.69
CA VAL A 16 -9.19 -11.85 -1.21
C VAL A 16 -8.17 -12.99 -1.35
N ASP A 17 -8.56 -14.23 -1.06
CA ASP A 17 -7.67 -15.39 -1.14
C ASP A 17 -7.27 -15.70 -2.59
N GLU A 18 -8.21 -15.66 -3.53
CA GLU A 18 -7.95 -15.80 -4.97
C GLU A 18 -7.02 -14.69 -5.51
N LEU A 19 -7.28 -13.45 -5.10
CA LEU A 19 -6.47 -12.31 -5.49
C LEU A 19 -5.06 -12.40 -4.90
N THR A 20 -4.91 -12.89 -3.66
CA THR A 20 -3.60 -13.10 -3.02
C THR A 20 -2.76 -14.09 -3.83
N LEU A 21 -3.34 -15.20 -4.27
CA LEU A 21 -2.70 -16.17 -5.17
C LEU A 21 -2.26 -15.53 -6.49
N SER A 22 -3.09 -14.66 -7.05
CA SER A 22 -2.78 -13.92 -8.27
C SER A 22 -1.61 -12.94 -8.06
N VAL A 23 -1.55 -12.22 -6.93
CA VAL A 23 -0.42 -11.34 -6.59
C VAL A 23 0.89 -12.13 -6.50
N SER A 24 0.88 -13.27 -5.80
CA SER A 24 2.06 -14.15 -5.69
C SER A 24 2.53 -14.66 -7.06
N THR A 25 1.60 -14.99 -7.95
CA THR A 25 1.90 -15.39 -9.33
C THR A 25 2.56 -14.27 -10.13
N HIS A 26 2.12 -13.02 -9.95
CA HIS A 26 2.76 -11.87 -10.59
C HIS A 26 4.15 -11.59 -10.01
N SER A 27 4.31 -11.76 -8.71
CA SER A 27 5.60 -11.58 -8.02
C SER A 27 6.65 -12.57 -8.54
N SER A 28 6.28 -13.83 -8.78
CA SER A 28 7.20 -14.83 -9.36
C SER A 28 7.60 -14.54 -10.81
N LYS A 29 6.73 -13.87 -11.58
CA LYS A 29 6.99 -13.45 -12.97
C LYS A 29 7.68 -12.08 -13.09
N LEU A 30 7.97 -11.41 -11.98
CA LEU A 30 8.48 -10.02 -11.96
C LEU A 30 9.72 -9.81 -12.84
N SER A 31 10.68 -10.72 -12.80
CA SER A 31 11.92 -10.63 -13.58
C SER A 31 11.65 -10.60 -15.09
N ASN A 32 10.68 -11.37 -15.57
CA ASN A 32 10.26 -11.40 -16.97
C ASN A 32 9.62 -10.05 -17.38
N TYR A 33 8.69 -9.53 -16.57
CA TYR A 33 8.10 -8.22 -16.83
C TYR A 33 9.16 -7.10 -16.86
N GLN A 34 10.15 -7.16 -15.97
CA GLN A 34 11.25 -6.19 -15.93
C GLN A 34 12.15 -6.27 -17.17
N ALA A 35 12.43 -7.47 -17.68
CA ALA A 35 13.20 -7.66 -18.91
C ALA A 35 12.46 -7.04 -20.11
N GLN A 36 11.18 -7.38 -20.31
CA GLN A 36 10.36 -6.80 -21.38
C GLN A 36 10.24 -5.28 -21.26
N ALA A 37 10.11 -4.76 -20.04
CA ALA A 37 9.99 -3.31 -19.82
C ALA A 37 11.27 -2.55 -20.16
N ARG A 38 12.46 -3.16 -20.00
CA ARG A 38 13.74 -2.53 -20.40
C ARG A 38 13.81 -2.30 -21.90
N GLU A 39 13.24 -3.22 -22.67
CA GLU A 39 13.34 -3.28 -24.13
C GLU A 39 12.30 -2.42 -24.87
N ILE A 40 11.39 -1.73 -24.16
CA ILE A 40 10.43 -0.83 -24.81
C ILE A 40 11.19 0.20 -25.65
N GLU A 41 10.79 0.42 -26.89
CA GLU A 41 11.44 1.44 -27.73
C GLU A 41 10.96 2.84 -27.33
N ALA A 42 11.90 3.78 -27.19
CA ALA A 42 11.53 5.18 -26.98
C ALA A 42 11.20 5.83 -28.32
N GLU A 43 9.99 6.35 -28.44
CA GLU A 43 9.54 7.01 -29.67
C GLU A 43 10.26 8.36 -29.84
N THR A 44 11.08 8.49 -30.90
CA THR A 44 11.87 9.68 -31.23
C THR A 44 11.11 10.70 -32.08
N ALA A 45 9.86 10.41 -32.45
CA ALA A 45 9.08 11.27 -33.33
C ALA A 45 8.56 12.53 -32.61
N THR A 46 8.55 13.64 -33.34
CA THR A 46 8.24 14.99 -32.87
C THR A 46 6.85 15.03 -32.23
N TYR A 47 6.82 15.26 -30.91
CA TYR A 47 5.61 15.21 -30.12
C TYR A 47 4.64 16.34 -30.52
N ALA A 48 3.47 15.99 -31.06
CA ALA A 48 2.37 16.94 -31.17
C ALA A 48 1.95 17.36 -29.75
N LYS A 49 2.00 18.67 -29.44
CA LYS A 49 1.56 19.25 -28.16
C LYS A 49 0.20 18.67 -27.75
N THR A 50 0.18 17.71 -26.84
CA THR A 50 -1.05 17.21 -26.24
C THR A 50 -1.47 18.08 -25.05
N LYS A 51 -2.79 18.24 -24.97
CA LYS A 51 -3.57 19.13 -24.11
C LYS A 51 -3.25 18.94 -22.62
N THR A 52 -3.52 20.00 -21.85
CA THR A 52 -3.50 20.15 -20.39
C THR A 52 -3.26 18.86 -19.61
N LEU A 53 -2.02 18.67 -19.12
CA LEU A 53 -1.65 17.58 -18.23
C LEU A 53 -2.46 17.70 -16.92
N VAL A 54 -3.19 16.65 -16.56
CA VAL A 54 -3.86 16.58 -15.26
C VAL A 54 -2.79 16.39 -14.19
N LYS A 55 -2.75 17.28 -13.18
CA LYS A 55 -1.80 17.16 -12.06
C LYS A 55 -2.02 15.82 -11.35
N PRO A 56 -1.02 14.92 -11.28
CA PRO A 56 -1.16 13.60 -10.67
C PRO A 56 -1.62 13.66 -9.20
N SER A 57 -1.34 14.76 -8.51
CA SER A 57 -1.74 15.03 -7.11
C SER A 57 -3.26 14.98 -6.90
N VAL A 58 -4.06 15.36 -7.89
CA VAL A 58 -5.54 15.38 -7.79
C VAL A 58 -6.10 13.96 -7.68
N LEU A 59 -5.43 12.98 -8.30
CA LEU A 59 -5.85 11.58 -8.29
C LEU A 59 -5.68 10.93 -6.91
N LEU A 60 -4.82 11.48 -6.05
CA LEU A 60 -4.51 10.92 -4.75
C LEU A 60 -5.57 11.24 -3.67
N ILE A 61 -6.43 12.23 -3.94
CA ILE A 61 -7.43 12.76 -2.99
C ILE A 61 -8.76 11.98 -3.07
N GLN A 62 -8.94 11.14 -4.10
CA GLN A 62 -10.19 10.40 -4.31
C GLN A 62 -10.45 9.36 -3.20
N SER A 63 -11.72 9.13 -2.88
CA SER A 63 -12.17 8.09 -1.94
C SER A 63 -11.94 6.70 -2.53
N GLY A 64 -11.40 5.78 -1.73
CA GLY A 64 -11.04 4.44 -2.21
C GLY A 64 -9.57 4.35 -2.66
N PRO A 65 -9.12 3.15 -3.09
CA PRO A 65 -7.82 3.00 -3.74
C PRO A 65 -7.77 3.77 -5.06
N LEU A 66 -6.57 4.04 -5.56
CA LEU A 66 -6.34 4.73 -6.83
C LEU A 66 -7.15 4.11 -8.00
N PRO A 67 -8.02 4.86 -8.69
CA PRO A 67 -8.81 4.29 -9.78
C PRO A 67 -7.95 3.91 -11.01
N VAL A 68 -8.29 2.76 -11.60
CA VAL A 68 -7.54 2.18 -12.74
C VAL A 68 -7.60 3.10 -13.96
N GLU A 69 -8.77 3.66 -14.24
CA GLU A 69 -9.07 4.49 -15.39
C GLU A 69 -8.22 5.77 -15.39
N ASN A 70 -7.91 6.27 -14.20
CA ASN A 70 -7.19 7.51 -13.99
C ASN A 70 -5.67 7.33 -13.99
N ALA A 71 -5.16 6.13 -13.71
CA ALA A 71 -3.73 5.90 -13.49
C ALA A 71 -3.06 4.97 -14.51
N PHE A 72 -3.77 3.94 -14.98
CA PHE A 72 -3.18 2.81 -15.74
C PHE A 72 -3.79 2.60 -17.13
N SER A 73 -4.90 3.29 -17.44
CA SER A 73 -5.47 3.24 -18.78
C SER A 73 -4.51 3.84 -19.82
N LEU A 74 -4.62 3.40 -21.08
CA LEU A 74 -3.80 3.96 -22.18
C LEU A 74 -3.91 5.49 -22.23
N GLY A 75 -5.14 6.02 -22.07
CA GLY A 75 -5.38 7.46 -22.03
C GLY A 75 -4.84 8.15 -20.79
N ALA A 76 -4.71 7.46 -19.65
CA ALA A 76 -4.06 8.00 -18.46
C ALA A 76 -2.54 8.06 -18.62
N MET A 77 -1.92 7.01 -19.17
CA MET A 77 -0.48 6.99 -19.44
C MET A 77 -0.04 8.16 -20.33
N GLN A 78 -0.88 8.57 -21.28
CA GLN A 78 -0.63 9.72 -22.13
C GLN A 78 -0.94 11.05 -21.44
N ARG A 79 -2.17 11.21 -20.91
CA ARG A 79 -2.65 12.52 -20.40
C ARG A 79 -2.13 12.90 -19.02
N VAL A 80 -1.80 11.92 -18.19
CA VAL A 80 -1.33 12.14 -16.81
C VAL A 80 0.19 12.02 -16.74
N HIS A 81 0.75 10.98 -17.37
CA HIS A 81 2.17 10.67 -17.29
C HIS A 81 2.99 11.14 -18.50
N GLY A 82 2.33 11.64 -19.55
CA GLY A 82 3.00 12.23 -20.72
C GLY A 82 3.72 11.22 -21.63
N LEU A 83 3.45 9.91 -21.49
CA LEU A 83 4.10 8.88 -22.30
C LEU A 83 3.59 8.88 -23.73
N ALA A 84 4.48 8.59 -24.68
CA ALA A 84 4.13 8.43 -26.09
C ALA A 84 3.10 7.32 -26.31
N VAL A 85 2.36 7.37 -27.42
CA VAL A 85 1.25 6.44 -27.67
C VAL A 85 1.76 5.00 -27.78
N GLU A 86 2.84 4.79 -28.52
CA GLU A 86 3.41 3.47 -28.74
C GLU A 86 4.12 2.95 -27.48
N GLU A 87 4.84 3.80 -26.75
CA GLU A 87 5.39 3.45 -25.43
C GLU A 87 4.31 3.03 -24.44
N ALA A 88 3.21 3.78 -24.37
CA ALA A 88 2.10 3.48 -23.48
C ALA A 88 1.36 2.19 -23.88
N ARG A 89 1.30 1.89 -25.19
CA ARG A 89 0.73 0.63 -25.70
C ARG A 89 1.62 -0.56 -25.32
N ALA A 90 2.93 -0.45 -25.55
CA ALA A 90 3.90 -1.48 -25.18
C ALA A 90 3.87 -1.75 -23.67
N TRP A 91 3.90 -0.70 -22.85
CA TRP A 91 3.74 -0.79 -21.40
C TRP A 91 2.48 -1.56 -21.01
N ARG A 92 1.32 -1.17 -21.55
CA ARG A 92 0.05 -1.81 -21.24
C ARG A 92 0.04 -3.29 -21.57
N GLN A 93 0.70 -3.70 -22.65
CA GLN A 93 0.79 -5.11 -23.03
C GLN A 93 1.55 -5.93 -21.99
N ILE A 94 2.63 -5.37 -21.42
CA ILE A 94 3.43 -6.02 -20.39
C ILE A 94 2.66 -6.15 -19.08
N VAL A 95 2.00 -5.07 -18.64
CA VAL A 95 1.37 -5.02 -17.31
C VAL A 95 -0.11 -5.37 -17.29
N LYS A 96 -0.70 -5.78 -18.42
CA LYS A 96 -2.15 -6.02 -18.58
C LYS A 96 -2.72 -6.92 -17.49
N GLU A 97 -2.05 -8.04 -17.21
CA GLU A 97 -2.54 -9.02 -16.23
C GLU A 97 -2.51 -8.45 -14.80
N ILE A 98 -1.44 -7.73 -14.44
CA ILE A 98 -1.30 -7.07 -13.14
C ILE A 98 -2.39 -6.01 -12.96
N VAL A 99 -2.66 -5.21 -13.99
CA VAL A 99 -3.70 -4.17 -13.97
C VAL A 99 -5.10 -4.78 -13.85
N ASN A 100 -5.36 -5.92 -14.51
CA ASN A 100 -6.63 -6.62 -14.38
C ASN A 100 -6.84 -7.18 -12.97
N THR A 101 -5.82 -7.80 -12.38
CA THR A 101 -5.86 -8.25 -10.97
C THR A 101 -6.09 -7.07 -10.03
N TYR A 102 -5.40 -5.95 -10.28
CA TYR A 102 -5.59 -4.72 -9.51
C TYR A 102 -7.03 -4.19 -9.60
N GLN A 103 -7.66 -4.25 -10.77
CA GLN A 103 -9.07 -3.86 -10.93
C GLN A 103 -10.01 -4.76 -10.10
N GLY A 104 -9.70 -6.05 -9.98
CA GLY A 104 -10.38 -6.96 -9.06
C GLY A 104 -10.21 -6.56 -7.59
N VAL A 105 -8.97 -6.24 -7.18
CA VAL A 105 -8.67 -5.76 -5.83
C VAL A 105 -9.42 -4.46 -5.51
N VAL A 106 -9.47 -3.50 -6.43
CA VAL A 106 -10.19 -2.24 -6.26
C VAL A 106 -11.69 -2.48 -6.03
N LYS A 107 -12.29 -3.44 -6.73
CA LYS A 107 -13.70 -3.83 -6.50
C LYS A 107 -13.92 -4.34 -5.08
N VAL A 108 -13.03 -5.19 -4.57
CA VAL A 108 -13.13 -5.71 -3.19
C VAL A 108 -12.90 -4.60 -2.16
N ALA A 109 -11.91 -3.74 -2.35
CA ALA A 109 -11.62 -2.63 -1.43
C ALA A 109 -12.77 -1.62 -1.34
N ASN A 110 -13.47 -1.42 -2.46
CA ASN A 110 -14.65 -0.56 -2.55
C ASN A 110 -15.97 -1.29 -2.29
N ALA A 111 -15.96 -2.60 -2.11
CA ALA A 111 -17.16 -3.37 -1.83
C ALA A 111 -17.80 -2.82 -0.55
N ARG A 112 -19.07 -2.45 -0.63
CA ARG A 112 -19.89 -2.10 0.52
C ARG A 112 -20.90 -3.22 0.67
N GLY A 113 -20.99 -3.80 1.86
CA GLY A 113 -22.02 -4.79 2.14
C GLY A 113 -23.41 -4.16 2.03
N PRO A 114 -24.43 -4.88 1.54
CA PRO A 114 -25.81 -4.37 1.49
C PRO A 114 -26.32 -3.86 2.85
N HIS A 115 -25.81 -4.44 3.94
CA HIS A 115 -26.12 -4.04 5.31
C HIS A 115 -25.53 -2.67 5.70
N ILE A 116 -24.37 -2.28 5.15
CA ILE A 116 -23.80 -0.94 5.32
C ILE A 116 -24.61 0.08 4.54
N GLU A 117 -25.04 -0.27 3.31
CA GLU A 117 -25.88 0.62 2.51
C GLU A 117 -27.23 0.86 3.19
N MET A 118 -27.85 -0.18 3.73
CA MET A 118 -29.07 -0.06 4.52
C MET A 118 -28.86 0.79 5.78
N TYR A 119 -27.76 0.58 6.50
CA TYR A 119 -27.40 1.39 7.66
C TYR A 119 -27.19 2.86 7.29
N GLU A 120 -26.42 3.15 6.24
CA GLU A 120 -26.15 4.52 5.76
C GLU A 120 -27.42 5.18 5.23
N ALA A 121 -28.31 4.45 4.56
CA ALA A 121 -29.61 4.95 4.11
C ALA A 121 -30.54 5.27 5.29
N ALA A 122 -30.56 4.42 6.33
CA ALA A 122 -31.31 4.67 7.55
C ALA A 122 -30.77 5.89 8.29
N VAL A 123 -29.45 6.00 8.45
CA VAL A 123 -28.78 7.17 9.04
C VAL A 123 -29.06 8.45 8.26
N SER A 124 -28.94 8.42 6.93
CA SER A 124 -29.21 9.57 6.06
C SER A 124 -30.66 10.02 6.15
N THR A 125 -31.60 9.07 6.17
CA THR A 125 -33.03 9.36 6.37
C THR A 125 -33.29 9.98 7.72
N LEU A 126 -32.66 9.45 8.78
CA LEU A 126 -32.79 9.96 10.14
C LEU A 126 -32.23 11.38 10.25
N LEU A 127 -31.05 11.63 9.68
CA LEU A 127 -30.44 12.96 9.66
C LEU A 127 -31.34 13.96 8.92
N ARG A 128 -31.91 13.56 7.78
CA ARG A 128 -32.86 14.40 7.03
C ARG A 128 -34.15 14.72 7.81
N ILE A 129 -34.63 13.78 8.62
CA ILE A 129 -35.85 13.98 9.44
C ILE A 129 -35.53 14.88 10.65
N GLU A 130 -34.40 14.65 11.32
CA GLU A 130 -34.04 15.34 12.57
C GLU A 130 -33.35 16.69 12.34
N MET A 131 -32.84 16.93 11.14
CA MET A 131 -32.23 18.20 10.75
C MET A 131 -32.94 18.78 9.52
N PRO A 132 -34.19 19.26 9.65
CA PRO A 132 -34.85 19.97 8.57
C PRO A 132 -34.10 21.29 8.30
N GLU A 133 -33.69 21.46 7.04
CA GLU A 133 -33.19 22.68 6.37
C GLU A 133 -32.67 23.80 7.28
N ASP A 134 -31.39 23.69 7.65
CA ASP A 134 -30.53 24.85 7.91
C ASP A 134 -29.10 24.47 7.43
N GLU A 135 -29.01 24.14 6.13
CA GLU A 135 -27.81 23.57 5.47
C GLU A 135 -26.55 24.43 5.65
N ASP A 136 -26.72 25.75 5.87
CA ASP A 136 -25.64 26.71 6.04
C ASP A 136 -24.99 26.68 7.44
N ARG A 137 -25.74 26.25 8.46
CA ARG A 137 -25.27 26.28 9.86
C ARG A 137 -24.41 25.06 10.22
N ILE A 138 -24.64 23.94 9.55
CA ILE A 138 -23.92 22.67 9.76
C ILE A 138 -22.53 22.73 9.12
N ARG A 139 -22.40 23.36 7.94
CA ARG A 139 -21.10 23.57 7.28
C ARG A 139 -20.17 24.50 8.07
N ALA A 140 -20.71 25.37 8.91
CA ALA A 140 -19.94 26.35 9.69
C ALA A 140 -19.25 25.76 10.94
N THR A 141 -19.59 24.54 11.37
CA THR A 141 -19.03 23.93 12.60
C THR A 141 -18.73 22.44 12.43
N ASP A 142 -17.63 22.14 11.76
CA ASP A 142 -17.28 20.80 11.22
C ASP A 142 -16.90 19.75 12.28
N VAL A 143 -16.51 20.16 13.50
CA VAL A 143 -16.02 19.22 14.54
C VAL A 143 -17.06 18.96 15.65
N ALA A 144 -17.83 19.98 16.02
CA ALA A 144 -18.91 19.84 17.02
C ALA A 144 -20.12 19.09 16.46
N SER A 145 -20.42 19.28 15.17
CA SER A 145 -21.51 18.60 14.47
C SER A 145 -21.26 17.09 14.36
N ALA A 146 -20.04 16.64 14.08
CA ALA A 146 -19.71 15.23 13.95
C ALA A 146 -19.93 14.42 15.24
N GLY A 147 -19.61 15.01 16.40
CA GLY A 147 -19.87 14.41 17.72
C GLY A 147 -21.37 14.29 18.00
N ILE A 148 -22.11 15.38 17.78
CA ILE A 148 -23.57 15.44 17.98
C ILE A 148 -24.30 14.47 17.04
N ILE A 149 -23.88 14.40 15.77
CA ILE A 149 -24.44 13.46 14.78
C ILE A 149 -24.17 12.01 15.20
N LYS A 150 -22.96 11.71 15.66
CA LYS A 150 -22.61 10.37 16.15
C LYS A 150 -23.45 9.97 17.37
N ASP A 151 -23.65 10.89 18.31
CA ASP A 151 -24.46 10.65 19.50
C ASP A 151 -25.96 10.51 19.15
N LEU A 152 -26.45 11.31 18.19
CA LEU A 152 -27.81 11.21 17.65
C LEU A 152 -28.04 9.85 16.98
N ILE A 153 -27.12 9.41 16.12
CA ILE A 153 -27.16 8.11 15.46
C ILE A 153 -27.15 6.99 16.50
N ASN A 154 -26.22 7.02 17.45
CA ASN A 154 -26.13 6.00 18.51
C ASN A 154 -27.41 5.95 19.35
N ARG A 155 -27.99 7.10 19.66
CA ARG A 155 -29.21 7.21 20.48
C ARG A 155 -30.47 6.74 19.74
N LYS A 156 -30.56 6.98 18.43
CA LYS A 156 -31.79 6.77 17.66
C LYS A 156 -31.78 5.52 16.77
N VAL A 157 -30.65 5.18 16.17
CA VAL A 157 -30.48 3.93 15.40
C VAL A 157 -30.20 2.76 16.36
N GLY A 158 -29.51 3.02 17.48
CA GLY A 158 -29.27 2.02 18.53
C GLY A 158 -28.32 0.88 18.16
N GLN A 159 -27.89 0.79 16.89
CA GLN A 159 -26.94 -0.19 16.39
C GLN A 159 -25.66 0.50 15.92
N ALA A 160 -24.51 -0.07 16.28
CA ALA A 160 -23.23 0.39 15.74
C ALA A 160 -23.16 0.09 14.24
N ARG A 161 -22.49 0.95 13.48
CA ARG A 161 -22.22 0.72 12.05
C ARG A 161 -21.61 -0.68 11.87
N PRO A 162 -22.15 -1.52 10.98
CA PRO A 162 -21.55 -2.82 10.70
C PRO A 162 -20.10 -2.68 10.22
N GLN A 163 -19.21 -3.52 10.72
CA GLN A 163 -17.76 -3.48 10.40
C GLN A 163 -17.21 -4.83 9.91
N ALA A 164 -18.07 -5.80 9.60
CA ALA A 164 -17.66 -7.17 9.28
C ALA A 164 -16.84 -7.27 7.98
N ASP A 165 -17.08 -6.38 7.02
CA ASP A 165 -16.38 -6.27 5.74
C ASP A 165 -15.03 -5.52 5.85
N VAL A 166 -14.86 -4.68 6.88
CA VAL A 166 -13.72 -3.76 6.99
C VAL A 166 -12.37 -4.46 6.97
N PRO A 167 -12.14 -5.57 7.71
CA PRO A 167 -10.88 -6.31 7.64
C PRO A 167 -10.52 -6.73 6.21
N PHE A 168 -11.48 -7.25 5.44
CA PHE A 168 -11.25 -7.69 4.05
C PHE A 168 -10.97 -6.52 3.11
N ARG A 169 -11.62 -5.38 3.34
CA ARG A 169 -11.33 -4.16 2.58
C ARG A 169 -9.93 -3.66 2.86
N VAL A 170 -9.48 -3.66 4.12
CA VAL A 170 -8.11 -3.27 4.47
C VAL A 170 -7.08 -4.24 3.88
N GLU A 171 -7.33 -5.55 3.89
CA GLU A 171 -6.47 -6.52 3.19
C GLU A 171 -6.44 -6.26 1.67
N ALA A 172 -7.58 -5.94 1.06
CA ALA A 172 -7.61 -5.54 -0.34
C ALA A 172 -6.79 -4.25 -0.59
N TYR A 173 -6.77 -3.29 0.33
CA TYR A 173 -5.83 -2.17 0.24
C TYR A 173 -4.38 -2.65 0.22
N PHE A 174 -3.98 -3.60 1.07
CA PHE A 174 -2.61 -4.13 1.06
C PHE A 174 -2.26 -4.84 -0.25
N LEU A 175 -3.15 -5.68 -0.78
CA LEU A 175 -2.95 -6.28 -2.11
C LEU A 175 -2.81 -5.21 -3.21
N SER A 176 -3.55 -4.10 -3.10
CA SER A 176 -3.46 -2.98 -4.03
C SER A 176 -2.09 -2.29 -3.97
N LEU A 177 -1.48 -2.24 -2.78
CA LEU A 177 -0.16 -1.67 -2.54
C LEU A 177 0.93 -2.59 -3.12
N ASP A 178 0.80 -3.89 -2.92
CA ASP A 178 1.74 -4.89 -3.43
C ASP A 178 1.76 -4.90 -4.97
N LEU A 179 0.59 -4.91 -5.61
CA LEU A 179 0.48 -4.84 -7.08
C LEU A 179 1.10 -3.56 -7.65
N ARG A 180 0.84 -2.40 -7.04
CA ARG A 180 1.46 -1.14 -7.48
C ARG A 180 2.95 -1.10 -7.20
N SER A 181 3.40 -1.75 -6.14
CA SER A 181 4.82 -1.95 -5.90
C SER A 181 5.47 -2.78 -7.02
N LEU A 182 4.80 -3.81 -7.53
CA LEU A 182 5.29 -4.57 -8.70
C LEU A 182 5.34 -3.66 -9.93
N LEU A 183 4.28 -2.90 -10.21
CA LEU A 183 4.27 -1.93 -11.31
C LEU A 183 5.43 -0.93 -11.20
N ALA A 184 5.73 -0.43 -10.00
CA ALA A 184 6.83 0.51 -9.78
C ALA A 184 8.19 -0.14 -10.06
N LYS A 185 8.40 -1.41 -9.66
CA LYS A 185 9.63 -2.15 -9.97
C LYS A 185 9.79 -2.43 -11.46
N ILE A 186 8.70 -2.67 -12.19
CA ILE A 186 8.70 -2.87 -13.64
C ILE A 186 9.00 -1.53 -14.34
N ALA A 187 8.34 -0.44 -13.93
CA ALA A 187 8.59 0.90 -14.46
C ALA A 187 10.03 1.39 -14.16
N GLN A 188 10.58 1.06 -12.99
CA GLN A 188 11.98 1.34 -12.67
C GLN A 188 12.94 0.58 -13.60
N ALA A 189 12.63 -0.67 -13.97
CA ALA A 189 13.44 -1.39 -14.95
C ALA A 189 13.46 -0.68 -16.31
N ARG A 190 12.35 -0.05 -16.71
CA ARG A 190 12.33 0.81 -17.91
C ARG A 190 13.24 2.04 -17.74
N VAL A 191 13.21 2.72 -16.59
CA VAL A 191 14.15 3.83 -16.28
C VAL A 191 15.61 3.38 -16.43
N ASP A 192 15.94 2.20 -15.92
CA ASP A 192 17.28 1.61 -15.96
C ASP A 192 17.70 1.18 -17.38
N GLY A 193 16.74 0.97 -18.29
CA GLY A 193 17.00 0.65 -19.70
C GLY A 193 17.58 1.83 -20.49
N PHE A 194 17.41 3.06 -20.01
CA PHE A 194 18.00 4.24 -20.63
C PHE A 194 19.47 4.43 -20.22
N SER A 195 20.35 4.82 -21.14
CA SER A 195 21.78 5.08 -20.86
C SER A 195 22.01 6.24 -19.89
N ASN A 196 22.53 5.97 -18.67
CA ASN A 196 22.70 6.98 -17.62
C ASN A 196 23.62 8.16 -17.99
N THR A 197 24.50 7.95 -18.97
CA THR A 197 25.46 8.93 -19.48
C THR A 197 24.98 9.68 -20.71
N SER A 198 23.86 9.26 -21.33
CA SER A 198 23.31 9.96 -22.48
C SER A 198 22.78 11.34 -22.09
N ASN A 199 23.21 12.34 -22.86
CA ASN A 199 22.72 13.72 -22.82
C ASN A 199 21.78 14.04 -23.99
N ASP A 200 21.37 13.02 -24.75
CA ASP A 200 20.36 13.15 -25.79
C ASP A 200 19.04 13.68 -25.16
N PRO A 201 18.51 14.83 -25.62
CA PRO A 201 17.34 15.47 -25.01
C PRO A 201 16.12 14.56 -24.92
N ASP A 202 15.89 13.72 -25.93
CA ASP A 202 14.76 12.79 -25.94
C ASP A 202 14.95 11.67 -24.92
N THR A 203 16.12 11.04 -24.88
CA THR A 203 16.47 10.03 -23.87
C THR A 203 16.30 10.58 -22.45
N VAL A 204 16.79 11.80 -22.20
CA VAL A 204 16.66 12.48 -20.91
C VAL A 204 15.18 12.73 -20.56
N ARG A 205 14.39 13.18 -21.53
CA ARG A 205 12.95 13.43 -21.39
C ARG A 205 12.19 12.15 -21.06
N HIS A 206 12.34 11.10 -21.85
CA HIS A 206 11.66 9.82 -21.62
C HIS A 206 12.03 9.22 -20.26
N ARG A 207 13.33 9.24 -19.89
CA ARG A 207 13.73 8.86 -18.53
C ARG A 207 12.99 9.66 -17.47
N GLY A 208 12.94 10.99 -17.61
CA GLY A 208 12.26 11.87 -16.67
C GLY A 208 10.78 11.53 -16.50
N LEU A 209 10.07 11.23 -17.59
CA LEU A 209 8.66 10.82 -17.56
C LEU A 209 8.48 9.50 -16.81
N TRP A 210 9.31 8.49 -17.11
CA TRP A 210 9.26 7.19 -16.43
C TRP A 210 9.63 7.28 -14.94
N THR A 211 10.65 8.08 -14.59
CA THR A 211 10.99 8.37 -13.20
C THR A 211 9.82 9.05 -12.48
N SER A 212 9.18 10.03 -13.10
CA SER A 212 8.00 10.69 -12.54
C SER A 212 6.85 9.71 -12.31
N PHE A 213 6.63 8.76 -13.23
CA PHE A 213 5.63 7.72 -13.09
C PHE A 213 5.96 6.75 -11.92
N VAL A 214 7.22 6.33 -11.76
CA VAL A 214 7.66 5.51 -10.61
C VAL A 214 7.40 6.23 -9.29
N ILE A 215 7.78 7.50 -9.20
CA ILE A 215 7.56 8.33 -8.02
C ILE A 215 6.05 8.48 -7.73
N PHE A 216 5.24 8.69 -8.77
CA PHE A 216 3.78 8.74 -8.64
C PHE A 216 3.21 7.45 -8.06
N LEU A 217 3.66 6.28 -8.53
CA LEU A 217 3.23 4.98 -7.99
C LEU A 217 3.49 4.89 -6.49
N TYR A 218 4.70 5.21 -6.03
CA TYR A 218 5.03 5.19 -4.60
C TYR A 218 4.22 6.19 -3.79
N TYR A 219 4.02 7.42 -4.28
CA TYR A 219 3.16 8.38 -3.60
C TYR A 219 1.70 7.94 -3.53
N SER A 220 1.21 7.27 -4.56
CA SER A 220 -0.13 6.68 -4.52
C SER A 220 -0.23 5.59 -3.45
N CYS A 221 0.82 4.80 -3.26
CA CYS A 221 0.85 3.77 -2.22
C CYS A 221 0.86 4.39 -0.82
N ILE A 222 1.62 5.46 -0.61
CA ILE A 222 1.62 6.22 0.65
C ILE A 222 0.20 6.75 0.95
N ALA A 223 -0.46 7.36 -0.04
CA ALA A 223 -1.81 7.89 0.13
C ALA A 223 -2.82 6.78 0.50
N ASP A 224 -2.76 5.64 -0.19
CA ASP A 224 -3.69 4.53 0.06
C ASP A 224 -3.37 3.77 1.35
N ALA A 225 -2.10 3.71 1.78
CA ALA A 225 -1.72 3.19 3.09
C ALA A 225 -2.35 4.04 4.22
N LYS A 226 -2.36 5.36 4.08
CA LYS A 226 -3.07 6.26 5.03
C LYS A 226 -4.57 6.02 5.04
N LYS A 227 -5.19 5.80 3.87
CA LYS A 227 -6.60 5.44 3.77
C LYS A 227 -6.89 4.10 4.47
N ALA A 228 -6.02 3.11 4.29
CA ALA A 228 -6.12 1.81 4.96
C ALA A 228 -6.00 1.96 6.49
N ALA A 229 -5.05 2.76 6.97
CA ALA A 229 -4.90 3.07 8.40
C ALA A 229 -6.14 3.78 8.97
N ALA A 230 -6.68 4.76 8.24
CA ALA A 230 -7.90 5.45 8.62
C ALA A 230 -9.12 4.52 8.64
N LEU A 231 -9.22 3.60 7.67
CA LEU A 231 -10.28 2.61 7.60
C LEU A 231 -10.19 1.59 8.75
N ALA A 232 -8.98 1.22 9.17
CA ALA A 232 -8.76 0.33 10.32
C ALA A 232 -9.02 1.00 11.68
N LYS A 233 -9.17 2.34 11.73
CA LYS A 233 -9.38 3.08 12.99
C LYS A 233 -10.75 2.75 13.57
N GLY A 234 -10.76 2.23 14.80
CA GLY A 234 -12.00 1.85 15.50
C GLY A 234 -12.55 0.48 15.10
N CYS A 235 -11.75 -0.32 14.39
CA CYS A 235 -12.05 -1.71 14.10
C CYS A 235 -11.39 -2.65 15.13
N PRO A 236 -11.92 -3.86 15.33
CA PRO A 236 -11.39 -4.85 16.28
C PRO A 236 -10.03 -5.47 15.87
N THR A 237 -9.39 -4.93 14.84
CA THR A 237 -8.14 -5.47 14.25
C THR A 237 -7.03 -4.41 14.29
N PRO A 238 -6.48 -4.11 15.48
CA PRO A 238 -5.50 -3.03 15.66
C PRO A 238 -4.22 -3.22 14.83
N ARG A 239 -3.87 -4.48 14.58
CA ARG A 239 -2.75 -4.90 13.73
C ARG A 239 -2.83 -4.35 12.31
N HIS A 240 -4.03 -4.15 11.76
CA HIS A 240 -4.19 -3.57 10.42
C HIS A 240 -3.71 -2.12 10.34
N GLY A 241 -4.00 -1.30 11.37
CA GLY A 241 -3.52 0.08 11.43
C GLY A 241 -1.99 0.14 11.45
N THR A 242 -1.37 -0.71 12.26
CA THR A 242 0.09 -0.79 12.36
C THR A 242 0.74 -1.32 11.09
N ARG A 243 0.16 -2.35 10.45
CA ARG A 243 0.60 -2.82 9.12
C ARG A 243 0.54 -1.72 8.07
N ALA A 244 -0.55 -0.94 8.04
CA ALA A 244 -0.70 0.16 7.11
C ALA A 244 0.39 1.23 7.30
N ALA A 245 0.74 1.57 8.55
CA ALA A 245 1.82 2.50 8.84
C ALA A 245 3.21 1.96 8.43
N VAL A 246 3.46 0.65 8.57
CA VAL A 246 4.69 0.01 8.07
C VAL A 246 4.77 0.09 6.55
N TYR A 247 3.67 -0.18 5.84
CA TYR A 247 3.59 0.02 4.39
C TYR A 247 3.87 1.48 4.01
N GLU A 248 3.29 2.45 4.74
CA GLU A 248 3.55 3.87 4.51
C GLU A 248 5.05 4.19 4.60
N ALA A 249 5.72 3.74 5.67
CA ALA A 249 7.15 3.95 5.86
C ALA A 249 7.99 3.31 4.74
N GLN A 250 7.62 2.10 4.30
CA GLN A 250 8.27 1.41 3.20
C GLN A 250 8.18 2.18 1.88
N PHE A 251 6.98 2.61 1.49
CA PHE A 251 6.80 3.34 0.24
C PHE A 251 7.37 4.77 0.29
N ALA A 252 7.38 5.40 1.46
CA ALA A 252 8.08 6.65 1.68
C ALA A 252 9.58 6.49 1.43
N PHE A 253 10.19 5.40 1.93
CA PHE A 253 11.58 5.10 1.65
C PHE A 253 11.84 4.82 0.17
N ASP A 254 11.00 4.03 -0.49
CA ASP A 254 11.15 3.75 -1.92
C ASP A 254 11.08 5.02 -2.78
N ALA A 255 10.15 5.94 -2.47
CA ALA A 255 10.07 7.25 -3.10
C ALA A 255 11.33 8.11 -2.82
N PHE A 256 11.80 8.12 -1.57
CA PHE A 256 13.02 8.82 -1.17
C PHE A 256 14.26 8.30 -1.92
N ARG A 257 14.42 6.98 -1.98
CA ARG A 257 15.52 6.31 -2.69
C ARG A 257 15.51 6.66 -4.17
N CYS A 258 14.36 6.50 -4.84
CA CYS A 258 14.22 6.84 -6.26
C CYS A 258 14.64 8.29 -6.53
N LYS A 259 14.10 9.25 -5.75
CA LYS A 259 14.45 10.67 -5.88
C LYS A 259 15.94 10.95 -5.66
N THR A 260 16.54 10.34 -4.65
CA THR A 260 17.94 10.59 -4.29
C THR A 260 18.90 10.01 -5.33
N VAL A 261 18.60 8.83 -5.87
CA VAL A 261 19.36 8.23 -6.99
C VAL A 261 19.25 9.10 -8.25
N CYS A 262 18.04 9.59 -8.58
CA CYS A 262 17.85 10.50 -9.71
C CYS A 262 18.61 11.82 -9.52
N GLN A 263 18.55 12.41 -8.33
CA GLN A 263 19.31 13.63 -8.00
C GLN A 263 20.82 13.42 -8.17
N ARG A 264 21.35 12.26 -7.74
CA ARG A 264 22.76 11.91 -7.96
C ARG A 264 23.10 11.81 -9.44
N ALA A 265 22.26 11.15 -10.24
CA ALA A 265 22.47 10.99 -11.68
C ALA A 265 22.42 12.35 -12.42
N GLU A 266 21.52 13.25 -12.02
CA GLU A 266 21.44 14.62 -12.54
C GLU A 266 22.69 15.43 -12.23
N LEU A 267 23.15 15.42 -10.97
CA LEU A 267 24.40 16.07 -10.57
C LEU A 267 25.60 15.52 -11.34
N SER A 268 25.63 14.20 -11.57
CA SER A 268 26.70 13.55 -12.36
C SER A 268 26.72 14.08 -13.80
N ARG A 269 25.57 14.10 -14.48
CA ARG A 269 25.45 14.62 -15.86
C ARG A 269 25.79 16.09 -15.97
N ALA A 270 25.44 16.88 -14.94
CA ALA A 270 25.76 18.31 -14.87
C ALA A 270 27.24 18.58 -14.52
N GLY A 271 28.07 17.55 -14.27
CA GLY A 271 29.44 17.71 -13.81
C GLY A 271 29.55 18.31 -12.39
N ALA A 272 28.46 18.35 -11.64
CA ALA A 272 28.32 18.98 -10.33
C ALA A 272 28.36 17.97 -9.17
N LEU A 273 28.65 16.69 -9.44
CA LEU A 273 28.79 15.64 -8.42
C LEU A 273 30.20 15.65 -7.82
N ASP A 274 30.53 16.72 -7.10
CA ASP A 274 31.78 16.84 -6.34
C ASP A 274 31.69 16.13 -4.97
N GLY A 275 32.80 16.16 -4.22
CA GLY A 275 32.86 15.56 -2.88
C GLY A 275 31.82 16.14 -1.91
N ALA A 276 31.59 17.46 -1.97
CA ALA A 276 30.60 18.13 -1.13
C ALA A 276 29.16 17.72 -1.48
N ALA A 277 28.84 17.57 -2.77
CA ALA A 277 27.55 17.10 -3.23
C ALA A 277 27.28 15.65 -2.81
N ARG A 278 28.28 14.76 -2.90
CA ARG A 278 28.17 13.38 -2.40
C ARG A 278 27.90 13.36 -0.90
N GLU A 279 28.65 14.15 -0.13
CA GLU A 279 28.45 14.20 1.33
C GLU A 279 27.06 14.77 1.68
N ARG A 280 26.58 15.80 0.98
CA ARG A 280 25.20 16.31 1.18
C ARG A 280 24.15 15.24 0.93
N LEU A 281 24.29 14.44 -0.14
CA LEU A 281 23.36 13.34 -0.42
C LEU A 281 23.45 12.25 0.66
N ARG A 282 24.66 11.94 1.15
CA ARG A 282 24.88 11.01 2.25
C ARG A 282 24.24 11.48 3.54
N CYS A 283 24.48 12.74 3.96
CA CYS A 283 23.85 13.31 5.15
C CYS A 283 22.33 13.25 5.05
N LYS A 284 21.76 13.61 3.89
CA LYS A 284 20.33 13.51 3.63
C LYS A 284 19.79 12.08 3.80
N ALA A 285 20.52 11.06 3.34
CA ALA A 285 20.16 9.66 3.53
C ALA A 285 20.29 9.21 5.00
N ALA A 286 21.35 9.63 5.69
CA ALA A 286 21.55 9.35 7.11
C ALA A 286 20.49 9.99 8.00
N ASP A 287 20.08 11.23 7.70
CA ASP A 287 19.02 11.94 8.40
C ASP A 287 17.68 11.24 8.20
N TYR A 288 17.39 10.82 6.96
CA TYR A 288 16.20 10.04 6.65
C TYR A 288 16.17 8.70 7.41
N ARG A 289 17.29 7.97 7.42
CA ARG A 289 17.42 6.70 8.17
C ARG A 289 17.10 6.87 9.64
N ARG A 290 17.67 7.90 10.30
CA ARG A 290 17.38 8.19 11.72
C ARG A 290 15.90 8.53 11.95
N GLY A 291 15.30 9.31 11.05
CA GLY A 291 13.87 9.67 11.12
C GLY A 291 12.94 8.46 11.00
N VAL A 292 13.23 7.53 10.09
CA VAL A 292 12.44 6.30 9.92
C VAL A 292 12.54 5.40 11.16
N ALA A 293 13.75 5.19 11.67
CA ALA A 293 13.99 4.40 12.88
C ALA A 293 13.16 4.91 14.07
N GLN A 294 13.21 6.23 14.30
CA GLN A 294 12.43 6.88 15.36
C GLN A 294 10.93 6.75 15.14
N SER A 295 10.45 6.93 13.90
CA SER A 295 9.03 6.85 13.56
C SER A 295 8.46 5.44 13.80
N LEU A 296 9.20 4.39 13.43
CA LEU A 296 8.78 3.00 13.66
C LEU A 296 8.82 2.62 15.14
N GLN A 297 9.82 3.10 15.89
CA GLN A 297 9.85 2.92 17.34
C GLN A 297 8.65 3.60 18.03
N GLN A 298 8.29 4.81 17.58
CA GLN A 298 7.11 5.52 18.09
C GLN A 298 5.80 4.81 17.71
N LEU A 299 5.73 4.21 16.52
CA LEU A 299 4.60 3.40 16.08
C LEU A 299 4.38 2.21 17.02
N GLU A 300 5.43 1.44 17.33
CA GLU A 300 5.34 0.30 18.26
C GLU A 300 4.86 0.74 19.66
N GLN A 301 5.44 1.83 20.20
CA GLN A 301 5.03 2.36 21.49
C GLN A 301 3.56 2.81 21.48
N SER A 302 3.14 3.49 20.43
CA SER A 302 1.77 3.98 20.29
C SER A 302 0.78 2.82 20.16
N HIS A 303 1.14 1.76 19.44
CA HIS A 303 0.34 0.55 19.31
C HIS A 303 0.12 -0.12 20.68
N LEU A 304 1.19 -0.36 21.44
CA LEU A 304 1.09 -0.98 22.77
C LEU A 304 0.31 -0.12 23.77
N ARG A 305 0.41 1.21 23.68
CA ARG A 305 -0.38 2.14 24.52
C ARG A 305 -1.87 2.13 24.18
N ALA A 306 -2.19 2.09 22.88
CA ALA A 306 -3.58 2.08 22.41
C ALA A 306 -4.27 0.73 22.68
N HIS A 307 -3.49 -0.35 22.79
CA HIS A 307 -3.99 -1.71 22.96
C HIS A 307 -3.32 -2.43 24.13
N PRO A 308 -3.59 -2.00 25.39
CA PRO A 308 -3.03 -2.65 26.56
C PRO A 308 -3.59 -4.07 26.68
N SER A 309 -2.69 -5.06 26.73
CA SER A 309 -3.07 -6.45 26.99
C SER A 309 -3.41 -6.66 28.45
N GLN A 310 -4.51 -7.35 28.74
CA GLN A 310 -4.95 -7.66 30.11
C GLN A 310 -4.22 -8.86 30.72
N THR A 311 -3.58 -9.68 29.88
CA THR A 311 -2.86 -10.89 30.29
C THR A 311 -1.38 -10.81 29.90
N ALA A 312 -0.52 -11.46 30.68
CA ALA A 312 0.92 -11.55 30.36
C ALA A 312 1.15 -12.29 29.03
N ASP A 313 0.34 -13.30 28.73
CA ASP A 313 0.40 -14.07 27.47
C ASP A 313 0.02 -13.22 26.27
N GLY A 314 -1.09 -12.46 26.35
CA GLY A 314 -1.49 -11.55 25.29
C GLY A 314 -0.45 -10.47 25.02
N LEU A 315 0.22 -9.97 26.06
CA LEU A 315 1.31 -9.00 25.89
C LEU A 315 2.54 -9.63 25.20
N ARG A 316 2.86 -10.89 25.50
CA ARG A 316 3.96 -11.62 24.84
C ARG A 316 3.66 -11.88 23.38
N GLU A 317 2.44 -12.30 23.05
CA GLU A 317 1.98 -12.51 21.68
C GLU A 317 2.01 -11.22 20.88
N GLU A 318 1.53 -10.11 21.45
CA GLU A 318 1.50 -8.84 20.75
C GLU A 318 2.90 -8.28 20.49
N ARG A 319 3.82 -8.45 21.45
CA ARG A 319 5.24 -8.10 21.26
C ARG A 319 5.89 -8.95 20.16
N ARG A 320 5.61 -10.26 20.13
CA ARG A 320 6.11 -11.14 19.07
C ARG A 320 5.60 -10.70 17.70
N TRP A 321 4.31 -10.39 17.61
CA TRP A 321 3.72 -9.93 16.36
C TRP A 321 4.35 -8.60 15.90
N LEU A 322 4.57 -7.64 16.80
CA LEU A 322 5.26 -6.38 16.49
C LEU A 322 6.71 -6.58 16.06
N GLU A 323 7.41 -7.53 16.68
CA GLU A 323 8.79 -7.88 16.31
C GLU A 323 8.85 -8.35 14.85
N GLU A 324 7.97 -9.28 14.47
CA GLU A 324 7.93 -9.87 13.13
C GLU A 324 7.42 -8.90 12.06
N ASN A 325 6.38 -8.10 12.38
CA ASN A 325 5.64 -7.32 11.39
C ASN A 325 6.04 -5.84 11.33
N CYS A 326 6.65 -5.30 12.40
CA CYS A 326 7.10 -3.92 12.46
C CYS A 326 8.62 -3.84 12.60
N ARG A 327 9.20 -4.40 13.66
CA ARG A 327 10.64 -4.22 13.96
C ARG A 327 11.53 -4.83 12.88
N ALA A 328 11.26 -6.07 12.48
CA ALA A 328 12.04 -6.75 11.43
C ALA A 328 12.01 -5.97 10.11
N LYS A 329 10.85 -5.36 9.78
CA LYS A 329 10.69 -4.50 8.59
C LYS A 329 11.44 -3.18 8.75
N GLY A 330 11.42 -2.57 9.92
CA GLY A 330 12.21 -1.37 10.23
C GLY A 330 13.70 -1.60 10.11
N VAL A 331 14.20 -2.71 10.68
CA VAL A 331 15.61 -3.10 10.55
C VAL A 331 15.99 -3.37 9.09
N ALA A 332 15.11 -4.01 8.31
CA ALA A 332 15.34 -4.19 6.87
C ALA A 332 15.43 -2.84 6.14
N LEU A 333 14.52 -1.90 6.43
CA LEU A 333 14.54 -0.54 5.87
C LEU A 333 15.81 0.24 6.24
N GLU A 334 16.25 0.14 7.49
CA GLU A 334 17.50 0.77 7.94
C GLU A 334 18.72 0.21 7.20
N ARG A 335 18.76 -1.11 6.97
CA ARG A 335 19.83 -1.74 6.17
C ARG A 335 19.82 -1.24 4.73
N GLU A 336 18.65 -1.14 4.09
CA GLU A 336 18.55 -0.60 2.73
C GLU A 336 18.91 0.90 2.67
N CYS A 337 18.61 1.68 3.71
CA CYS A 337 19.08 3.06 3.83
C CYS A 337 20.60 3.13 3.93
N ALA A 338 21.22 2.25 4.74
CA ALA A 338 22.67 2.19 4.87
C ALA A 338 23.36 1.83 3.55
N LYS A 339 22.81 0.86 2.80
CA LYS A 339 23.28 0.55 1.43
C LYS A 339 23.19 1.77 0.51
N LEU A 340 22.07 2.51 0.56
CA LEU A 340 21.93 3.74 -0.21
C LEU A 340 22.98 4.78 0.18
N GLU A 341 23.27 4.96 1.48
CA GLU A 341 24.35 5.87 1.94
C GLU A 341 25.71 5.51 1.32
N GLU A 342 26.07 4.22 1.31
CA GLU A 342 27.30 3.73 0.70
C GLU A 342 27.30 3.97 -0.81
N GLU A 343 26.21 3.61 -1.49
CA GLU A 343 26.04 3.81 -2.93
C GLU A 343 26.27 5.28 -3.31
N LEU A 344 25.76 6.25 -2.54
CA LEU A 344 25.85 7.68 -2.86
C LEU A 344 27.27 8.24 -2.82
N VAL A 345 28.19 7.62 -2.07
CA VAL A 345 29.57 8.08 -1.90
C VAL A 345 30.52 7.45 -2.92
N THR A 346 30.21 6.26 -3.44
CA THR A 346 31.06 5.56 -4.41
C THR A 346 31.26 6.34 -5.73
N PRO A 347 32.48 6.37 -6.30
CA PRO A 347 32.71 6.87 -7.65
C PRO A 347 31.97 6.04 -8.70
N PHE A 348 31.51 6.67 -9.78
CA PHE A 348 30.70 6.02 -10.82
C PHE A 348 31.44 4.88 -11.55
N ASP A 349 32.78 4.94 -11.59
CA ASP A 349 33.64 4.08 -12.40
C ASP A 349 33.81 2.64 -11.87
N ILE A 350 33.49 2.38 -10.60
CA ILE A 350 33.74 1.06 -9.98
C ILE A 350 32.54 0.10 -10.16
N HIS A 351 31.38 0.59 -10.64
CA HIS A 351 30.12 -0.14 -10.56
C HIS A 351 29.54 -0.65 -11.89
N MET A 352 30.29 -0.55 -12.99
CA MET A 352 29.82 -1.02 -14.31
C MET A 352 30.02 -2.52 -14.53
N ASP A 353 31.00 -3.17 -13.92
CA ASP A 353 31.32 -4.58 -14.23
C ASP A 353 30.80 -5.63 -13.23
N ASN A 354 30.25 -5.23 -12.07
CA ASN A 354 29.93 -6.21 -11.01
C ASN A 354 28.65 -5.92 -10.21
N ARG A 355 27.63 -5.29 -10.82
CA ARG A 355 26.30 -5.39 -10.19
C ARG A 355 25.80 -6.83 -10.34
N PRO A 356 25.35 -7.49 -9.26
CA PRO A 356 24.26 -8.42 -9.42
C PRO A 356 23.11 -7.63 -10.06
N ARG A 357 22.82 -7.95 -11.32
CA ARG A 357 21.58 -7.62 -12.02
C ARG A 357 20.45 -7.73 -11.00
N VAL A 358 19.80 -6.60 -10.68
CA VAL A 358 18.64 -6.52 -9.79
C VAL A 358 18.80 -7.51 -8.64
N ALA A 359 19.59 -7.18 -7.61
CA ALA A 359 19.57 -7.93 -6.37
C ALA A 359 18.10 -8.25 -6.08
N ALA A 360 17.75 -9.53 -6.18
CA ALA A 360 16.41 -10.00 -5.95
C ALA A 360 16.04 -9.36 -4.62
N GLN A 361 15.12 -8.40 -4.66
CA GLN A 361 14.56 -7.83 -3.46
C GLN A 361 13.76 -8.98 -2.86
N THR A 362 14.46 -9.86 -2.14
CA THR A 362 13.89 -10.81 -1.21
C THR A 362 13.30 -9.97 -0.09
N ARG A 363 12.12 -9.40 -0.40
CA ARG A 363 11.19 -9.01 0.63
C ARG A 363 10.83 -10.30 1.38
N PRO A 364 10.63 -10.23 2.70
CA PRO A 364 9.78 -11.20 3.37
C PRO A 364 8.33 -10.88 2.94
N GLU A 365 7.99 -11.09 1.67
CA GLU A 365 6.60 -11.10 1.19
C GLU A 365 5.92 -12.43 1.55
N GLU A 366 6.69 -13.46 1.91
CA GLU A 366 6.16 -14.79 2.27
C GLU A 366 5.44 -14.82 3.63
N ASP A 367 5.65 -13.84 4.52
CA ASP A 367 5.08 -13.87 5.87
C ASP A 367 3.77 -13.11 6.04
N PHE A 368 3.40 -12.20 5.12
CA PHE A 368 2.11 -11.50 5.23
C PHE A 368 0.91 -12.43 4.97
N VAL A 369 1.12 -13.53 4.25
CA VAL A 369 0.05 -14.41 3.79
C VAL A 369 -0.34 -15.47 4.85
N ARG A 370 0.46 -15.70 5.90
CA ARG A 370 0.33 -16.92 6.71
C ARG A 370 -0.28 -16.83 8.11
N GLN A 371 -0.70 -15.68 8.62
CA GLN A 371 -1.34 -15.65 9.96
C GLN A 371 -2.58 -14.77 10.03
N ARG A 372 -3.74 -15.37 9.76
CA ARG A 372 -5.04 -14.86 10.20
C ARG A 372 -5.27 -15.27 11.67
N PRO A 373 -5.80 -14.38 12.54
CA PRO A 373 -6.40 -14.81 13.80
C PRO A 373 -7.64 -15.66 13.51
N SER A 374 -7.70 -16.87 14.07
CA SER A 374 -8.91 -17.68 14.10
C SER A 374 -9.96 -16.96 14.96
N LEU A 375 -10.99 -16.42 14.34
CA LEU A 375 -12.22 -16.01 15.01
C LEU A 375 -13.13 -17.24 15.18
N ALA A 376 -12.66 -18.23 15.93
CA ALA A 376 -13.53 -19.27 16.49
C ALA A 376 -13.83 -18.88 17.94
N GLY A 377 -15.08 -18.49 18.17
CA GLY A 377 -15.56 -17.99 19.46
C GLY A 377 -15.38 -19.01 20.58
N SER A 378 -15.03 -18.49 21.74
CA SER A 378 -15.14 -19.15 23.03
C SER A 378 -16.59 -19.61 23.25
N THR A 379 -16.87 -20.89 23.02
CA THR A 379 -18.02 -21.54 23.63
C THR A 379 -17.58 -22.07 24.98
N SER A 380 -18.06 -21.43 26.05
CA SER A 380 -18.03 -21.97 27.39
C SER A 380 -18.81 -23.29 27.42
N SER A 381 -18.16 -24.41 27.75
CA SER A 381 -18.89 -25.60 28.21
C SER A 381 -18.83 -25.63 29.73
N ALA A 382 -19.96 -25.31 30.34
CA ALA A 382 -20.22 -25.58 31.74
C ALA A 382 -20.23 -27.08 32.02
N ALA A 383 -19.95 -27.40 33.28
CA ALA A 383 -19.73 -28.72 33.84
C ALA A 383 -20.89 -29.72 33.66
N ALA A 384 -20.53 -31.00 33.57
CA ALA A 384 -21.32 -32.09 34.13
C ALA A 384 -20.35 -33.12 34.75
N SER A 385 -20.50 -33.30 36.05
CA SER A 385 -19.77 -34.24 36.91
C SER A 385 -20.06 -35.70 36.53
N GLY A 386 -19.11 -36.60 36.85
CA GLY A 386 -19.02 -38.01 36.40
C GLY A 386 -20.07 -38.99 36.98
N PRO A 387 -19.76 -40.30 37.22
CA PRO A 387 -18.45 -40.96 37.24
C PRO A 387 -18.37 -42.34 36.53
N SER A 388 -17.12 -42.84 36.41
CA SER A 388 -16.68 -44.24 36.58
C SER A 388 -17.60 -45.39 36.15
N ASP A 389 -17.20 -46.20 35.17
CA ASP A 389 -16.65 -47.53 35.45
C ASP A 389 -16.06 -48.22 34.20
N LYS A 390 -15.28 -49.26 34.50
CA LYS A 390 -14.34 -50.03 33.68
C LYS A 390 -14.95 -50.76 32.47
N SER A 391 -14.08 -51.07 31.49
CA SER A 391 -13.70 -52.45 31.11
C SER A 391 -13.71 -52.74 29.60
N SER A 392 -12.53 -53.15 29.11
CA SER A 392 -12.29 -54.28 28.19
C SER A 392 -12.80 -54.27 26.74
N CYS A 393 -11.82 -54.20 25.83
CA CYS A 393 -11.54 -55.12 24.72
C CYS A 393 -12.51 -55.36 23.53
N VAL A 394 -11.95 -55.03 22.35
CA VAL A 394 -11.67 -55.87 21.14
C VAL A 394 -12.83 -56.42 20.28
N VAL A 395 -12.61 -56.26 18.95
CA VAL A 395 -13.16 -56.95 17.74
C VAL A 395 -14.48 -56.35 17.20
N ALA A 396 -14.65 -55.99 15.91
CA ALA A 396 -13.87 -56.20 14.67
C ALA A 396 -13.76 -54.90 13.87
#